data_AF-A3IJY5-F1
#
_entry.id   AF-A3IJY5-F1
#
_cell.length_a   1.000
_cell.length_b   1.000
_cell.length_c   1.000
_cell.angle_alpha   90.00
_cell.angle_beta   90.00
_cell.angle_gamma   90.00
#
_symmetry.space_group_name_H-M   'P 1'
#
loop_
_entity.id
_entity.type
_entity.pdbx_description
1 polymer ?
#
loop_
_entity_poly.entity_id
_entity_poly.type
_entity_poly.pdbx_seq_one_letter_code
_entity_poly.pdbx_strand_id
1 'polypeptide(L)'
;MIKLESEYAFEEAQTIEKEKEKILLQNKEIKEKLNSEIEKNKCLEFALDTYKKGKDYISNATDTNNSSNYPSIPTSYLTNISSRKAIKAFQKLGFEKDRHNGDHFILKKIETHTITVPIPHPRQELNPLTLKNILIQTNTSLEDFLDNL
;
A
#
# COMPACT_ATOMS: atom_id res chain seq x y z
N MET A 1 68.75 -10.56 27.87
CA MET A 1 67.99 -9.83 26.83
C MET A 1 67.23 -10.80 25.94
N ILE A 2 67.92 -11.68 25.19
CA ILE A 2 67.33 -12.66 24.25
C ILE A 2 66.18 -13.50 24.85
N LYS A 3 66.29 -13.94 26.11
CA LYS A 3 65.29 -14.79 26.78
C LYS A 3 63.98 -14.07 27.10
N LEU A 4 64.03 -12.76 27.41
CA LEU A 4 62.84 -11.94 27.64
C LEU A 4 62.11 -11.62 26.34
N GLU A 5 62.86 -11.36 25.27
CA GLU A 5 62.28 -11.11 23.94
C GLU A 5 61.55 -12.34 23.40
N SER A 6 62.07 -13.55 23.65
CA SER A 6 61.38 -14.79 23.27
C SER A 6 60.10 -15.07 24.07
N GLU A 7 60.06 -14.68 25.34
CA GLU A 7 58.88 -14.83 26.21
C GLU A 7 57.76 -13.88 25.77
N TYR A 8 58.11 -12.62 25.49
CA TYR A 8 57.17 -11.62 24.99
C TYR A 8 56.57 -12.03 23.63
N ALA A 9 57.41 -12.51 22.70
CA ALA A 9 56.93 -12.99 21.40
C ALA A 9 55.99 -14.20 21.52
N PHE A 10 56.22 -15.07 22.52
CA PHE A 10 55.36 -16.22 22.78
C PHE A 10 54.00 -15.81 23.35
N GLU A 11 53.96 -14.88 24.30
CA GLU A 11 52.71 -14.34 24.85
C GLU A 11 51.89 -13.62 23.76
N GLU A 12 52.54 -12.81 22.93
CA GLU A 12 51.90 -12.12 21.81
C GLU A 12 51.28 -13.12 20.81
N ALA A 13 52.03 -14.16 20.42
CA ALA A 13 51.51 -15.21 19.54
C ALA A 13 50.27 -15.91 20.13
N GLN A 14 50.26 -16.17 21.44
CA GLN A 14 49.14 -16.81 22.12
C GLN A 14 47.89 -15.89 22.19
N THR A 15 48.08 -14.58 22.31
CA THR A 15 46.96 -13.62 22.24
C THR A 15 46.37 -13.53 20.85
N ILE A 16 47.21 -13.48 19.82
CA ILE A 16 46.79 -13.48 18.40
C ILE A 16 46.01 -14.76 18.07
N GLU A 17 46.45 -15.91 18.59
CA GLU A 17 45.77 -17.18 18.38
C GLU A 17 44.36 -17.20 18.99
N LYS A 18 44.21 -16.72 20.24
CA LYS A 18 42.89 -16.57 20.89
C LYS A 18 41.97 -15.61 20.14
N GLU A 19 42.51 -14.50 19.63
CA GLU A 19 41.73 -13.53 18.88
C GLU A 19 41.28 -14.09 17.52
N LYS A 20 42.14 -14.85 16.85
CA LYS A 20 41.81 -15.56 15.62
C LYS A 20 40.69 -16.58 15.83
N GLU A 21 40.73 -17.35 16.92
CA GLU A 21 39.65 -18.29 17.26
C GLU A 21 38.31 -17.56 17.51
N LYS A 22 38.36 -16.43 18.22
CA LYS A 22 37.17 -15.61 18.46
C LYS A 22 36.56 -15.07 17.15
N ILE A 23 37.40 -14.55 16.25
CA ILE A 23 36.98 -14.06 14.94
C ILE A 23 36.38 -15.20 14.11
N LEU A 24 36.99 -16.40 14.16
CA LEU A 24 36.48 -17.58 13.45
C LEU A 24 35.08 -17.96 13.92
N LEU A 25 34.84 -17.94 15.24
CA LEU A 25 33.55 -18.25 15.82
C LEU A 25 32.49 -17.19 15.44
N GLN A 26 32.85 -15.91 15.50
CA GLN A 26 31.98 -14.81 15.08
C GLN A 26 31.61 -14.92 13.60
N ASN A 27 32.58 -15.24 12.72
CA ASN A 27 32.32 -15.44 11.30
C ASN A 27 31.38 -16.61 11.03
N LYS A 28 31.50 -17.70 11.81
CA LYS A 28 30.57 -18.83 11.73
C LYS A 28 29.15 -18.40 12.10
N GLU A 29 28.99 -17.68 13.21
CA GLU A 29 27.68 -17.20 13.67
C GLU A 29 27.05 -16.21 12.67
N ILE A 30 27.84 -15.29 12.10
CA ILE A 30 27.38 -14.36 11.06
C ILE A 30 26.90 -15.13 9.83
N LYS A 31 27.62 -16.17 9.41
CA LYS A 31 27.25 -17.00 8.26
C LYS A 31 25.93 -17.74 8.48
N GLU A 32 25.72 -18.26 9.69
CA GLU A 32 24.46 -18.92 10.06
C GLU A 32 23.28 -17.93 10.07
N LYS A 33 23.46 -16.75 10.66
CA LYS A 33 22.45 -15.66 10.63
C LYS A 33 22.12 -15.22 9.21
N LEU A 34 23.13 -15.05 8.38
CA LEU A 34 22.95 -14.67 6.97
C LEU A 34 22.15 -15.73 6.21
N ASN A 35 22.45 -17.02 6.41
CA ASN A 35 21.70 -18.09 5.76
C ASN A 35 20.23 -18.12 6.19
N SER A 36 19.96 -17.91 7.48
CA SER A 36 18.60 -17.82 8.00
C SER A 36 17.81 -16.66 7.39
N GLU A 37 18.42 -15.48 7.24
CA GLU A 37 17.75 -14.33 6.62
C GLU A 37 17.52 -14.55 5.11
N ILE A 38 18.44 -15.23 4.41
CA ILE A 38 18.26 -15.62 3.00
C ILE A 38 17.05 -16.54 2.84
N GLU A 39 16.88 -17.53 3.72
CA GLU A 39 15.72 -18.44 3.68
C GLU A 39 14.42 -17.69 3.92
N LYS A 40 14.39 -16.77 4.90
CA LYS A 40 13.24 -15.92 5.17
C LYS A 40 12.88 -15.03 3.97
N ASN A 41 13.88 -14.44 3.32
CA ASN A 41 13.68 -13.62 2.12
C ASN A 41 13.11 -14.44 0.95
N LYS A 42 13.59 -15.68 0.75
CA LYS A 42 13.01 -16.59 -0.26
C LYS A 42 11.54 -16.91 0.02
N CYS A 43 11.18 -17.15 1.29
CA CYS A 43 9.79 -17.36 1.67
C CYS A 43 8.92 -16.12 1.39
N LEU A 44 9.44 -14.92 1.64
CA LEU A 44 8.74 -13.67 1.34
C LEU A 44 8.57 -13.44 -0.17
N GLU A 45 9.61 -13.70 -0.96
CA GLU A 45 9.52 -13.63 -2.43
C GLU A 45 8.44 -14.57 -2.97
N PHE A 46 8.41 -15.81 -2.48
CA PHE A 46 7.36 -16.77 -2.84
C PHE A 46 5.96 -16.28 -2.45
N ALA A 47 5.80 -15.72 -1.25
CA ALA A 47 4.53 -15.14 -0.81
C ALA A 47 4.10 -13.93 -1.67
N LEU A 48 5.04 -13.08 -2.08
CA LEU A 48 4.76 -11.95 -2.97
C LEU A 48 4.36 -12.42 -4.37
N ASP A 49 5.01 -13.44 -4.91
CA ASP A 49 4.68 -14.00 -6.21
C ASP A 49 3.31 -14.67 -6.22
N THR A 50 2.94 -15.37 -5.15
CA THR A 50 1.58 -15.94 -5.02
C THR A 50 0.51 -14.85 -4.91
N TYR A 51 0.78 -13.79 -4.14
CA TYR A 51 -0.13 -12.63 -4.06
C TYR A 51 -0.28 -11.91 -5.40
N LYS A 52 0.84 -11.65 -6.11
CA LYS A 52 0.83 -11.02 -7.44
C LYS A 52 0.09 -11.87 -8.46
N LYS A 53 0.37 -13.19 -8.53
CA LYS A 53 -0.38 -14.11 -9.40
C LYS A 53 -1.88 -14.07 -9.09
N GLY A 54 -2.27 -14.13 -7.81
CA GLY A 54 -3.67 -13.97 -7.41
C GLY A 54 -4.28 -12.65 -7.88
N LYS A 55 -3.53 -11.55 -7.77
CA LYS A 55 -3.94 -10.22 -8.26
C LYS A 55 -4.06 -10.15 -9.78
N ASP A 56 -3.16 -10.78 -10.53
CA ASP A 56 -3.17 -10.77 -12.00
C ASP A 56 -4.31 -11.64 -12.57
N TYR A 57 -4.65 -12.75 -11.90
CA TYR A 57 -5.87 -13.51 -12.21
C TYR A 57 -7.14 -12.67 -11.96
N ILE A 58 -7.13 -11.80 -10.94
CA ILE A 58 -8.23 -10.88 -10.66
C ILE A 58 -8.28 -9.76 -11.71
N SER A 59 -7.15 -9.16 -12.11
CA SER A 59 -7.12 -8.09 -13.11
C SER A 59 -7.49 -8.57 -14.52
N ASN A 60 -7.10 -9.78 -14.90
CA ASN A 60 -7.42 -10.34 -16.23
C ASN A 60 -8.87 -10.86 -16.32
N ALA A 61 -9.52 -11.14 -15.17
CA ALA A 61 -10.95 -11.46 -15.11
C ALA A 61 -11.85 -10.20 -15.12
N THR A 62 -11.31 -9.03 -14.75
CA THR A 62 -12.08 -7.78 -14.68
C THR A 62 -12.26 -7.06 -16.01
N ASP A 63 -11.61 -7.51 -17.09
CA ASP A 63 -11.78 -6.90 -18.42
C ASP A 63 -12.94 -7.52 -19.23
N THR A 64 -13.66 -8.51 -18.69
CA THR A 64 -14.81 -9.12 -19.40
C THR A 64 -16.08 -9.35 -18.59
N ASN A 65 -16.15 -9.09 -17.27
CA ASN A 65 -17.40 -9.31 -16.53
C ASN A 65 -17.65 -8.26 -15.44
N ASN A 66 -18.75 -7.52 -15.58
CA ASN A 66 -19.38 -6.73 -14.52
C ASN A 66 -19.64 -7.62 -13.28
N SER A 67 -18.72 -7.66 -12.31
CA SER A 67 -19.01 -8.20 -10.97
C SER A 67 -18.06 -7.59 -9.94
N SER A 68 -18.62 -6.66 -9.16
CA SER A 68 -17.95 -5.90 -8.11
C SER A 68 -17.48 -6.81 -6.97
N ASN A 69 -16.18 -6.81 -6.68
CA ASN A 69 -15.64 -7.30 -5.40
C ASN A 69 -15.66 -6.21 -4.31
N TYR A 70 -16.62 -5.28 -4.41
CA TYR A 70 -16.95 -4.30 -3.38
C TYR A 70 -18.18 -4.80 -2.63
N PRO A 71 -18.25 -4.66 -1.30
CA PRO A 71 -19.48 -4.93 -0.57
C PRO A 71 -20.62 -4.22 -1.29
N SER A 72 -21.73 -4.93 -1.52
CA SER A 72 -22.85 -4.46 -2.33
C SER A 72 -23.34 -3.10 -1.82
N ILE A 73 -22.76 -1.99 -2.30
CA ILE A 73 -23.26 -0.64 -2.03
C ILE A 73 -24.65 -0.59 -2.66
N PRO A 74 -25.73 -0.55 -1.84
CA PRO A 74 -27.07 -0.59 -2.35
C PRO A 74 -27.38 0.78 -2.94
N THR A 75 -27.75 0.83 -4.22
CA THR A 75 -28.06 2.09 -4.90
C THR A 75 -29.27 2.80 -4.31
N SER A 76 -30.12 2.12 -3.53
CA SER A 76 -31.24 2.69 -2.80
C SER A 76 -30.83 3.81 -1.85
N TYR A 77 -29.67 3.68 -1.19
CA TYR A 77 -29.14 4.70 -0.25
C TYR A 77 -28.49 5.89 -0.95
N LEU A 78 -28.31 5.83 -2.27
CA LEU A 78 -27.67 6.86 -3.07
C LEU A 78 -28.67 7.68 -3.90
N THR A 79 -29.97 7.54 -3.61
CA THR A 79 -31.05 8.30 -4.25
C THR A 79 -31.14 9.71 -3.67
N ASN A 80 -31.66 10.67 -4.43
CA ASN A 80 -31.90 12.04 -3.98
C ASN A 80 -30.65 12.87 -3.61
N ILE A 81 -29.48 12.49 -4.15
CA ILE A 81 -28.21 13.18 -3.90
C ILE A 81 -27.84 14.05 -5.09
N SER A 82 -27.95 15.38 -4.93
CA SER A 82 -27.44 16.33 -5.92
C SER A 82 -25.91 16.31 -6.02
N SER A 83 -25.36 16.64 -7.19
CA SER A 83 -23.90 16.76 -7.36
C SER A 83 -23.28 17.74 -6.38
N ARG A 84 -23.99 18.80 -5.99
CA ARG A 84 -23.48 19.76 -4.98
C ARG A 84 -23.30 19.11 -3.61
N LYS A 85 -24.25 18.26 -3.19
CA LYS A 85 -24.15 17.52 -1.92
C LYS A 85 -22.99 16.55 -1.98
N ALA A 86 -22.89 15.77 -3.06
CA ALA A 86 -21.80 14.83 -3.26
C ALA A 86 -20.42 15.53 -3.24
N ILE A 87 -20.26 16.63 -3.98
CA ILE A 87 -19.01 17.41 -4.01
C ILE A 87 -18.64 17.90 -2.60
N LYS A 88 -19.60 18.42 -1.83
CA LYS A 88 -19.36 18.87 -0.45
C LYS A 88 -18.96 17.71 0.46
N ALA A 89 -19.61 16.57 0.35
CA ALA A 89 -19.27 15.38 1.13
C ALA A 89 -17.83 14.93 0.85
N PHE A 90 -17.45 14.83 -0.43
CA PHE A 90 -16.07 14.52 -0.80
C PHE A 90 -15.08 15.59 -0.29
N GLN A 91 -15.45 16.86 -0.29
CA GLN A 91 -14.61 17.91 0.29
C GLN A 91 -14.37 17.73 1.79
N LYS A 92 -15.40 17.35 2.56
CA LYS A 92 -15.24 17.02 3.99
C LYS A 92 -14.36 15.78 4.21
N LEU A 93 -14.38 14.82 3.27
CA LEU A 93 -13.52 13.62 3.26
C LEU A 93 -12.07 13.88 2.79
N GLY A 94 -11.69 15.14 2.61
CA GLY A 94 -10.34 15.56 2.27
C GLY A 94 -10.04 15.63 0.77
N PHE A 95 -11.06 15.62 -0.09
CA PHE A 95 -10.88 15.91 -1.51
C PHE A 95 -10.90 17.42 -1.77
N GLU A 96 -9.88 17.94 -2.42
CA GLU A 96 -9.77 19.34 -2.78
C GLU A 96 -10.25 19.58 -4.21
N LYS A 97 -10.73 20.80 -4.47
CA LYS A 97 -11.06 21.24 -5.82
C LYS A 97 -9.78 21.35 -6.65
N ASP A 98 -9.74 20.64 -7.77
CA ASP A 98 -8.67 20.79 -8.75
C ASP A 98 -9.09 21.76 -9.87
N ARG A 99 -10.11 21.39 -10.65
CA ARG A 99 -10.62 22.22 -11.76
C ARG A 99 -12.09 21.92 -12.08
N HIS A 100 -12.69 22.75 -12.92
CA HIS A 100 -14.06 22.61 -13.39
C HIS A 100 -14.11 22.79 -14.90
N ASN A 101 -14.56 21.76 -15.63
CA ASN A 101 -14.57 21.73 -17.09
C ASN A 101 -15.98 21.40 -17.57
N GLY A 102 -16.71 22.41 -18.06
CA GLY A 102 -18.09 22.23 -18.51
C GLY A 102 -18.98 21.68 -17.40
N ASP A 103 -19.60 20.53 -17.65
CA ASP A 103 -20.48 19.82 -16.72
C ASP A 103 -19.72 18.79 -15.84
N HIS A 104 -18.42 18.95 -15.63
CA HIS A 104 -17.62 18.04 -14.81
C HIS A 104 -16.80 18.78 -13.75
N PHE A 105 -16.93 18.37 -12.49
CA PHE A 105 -16.14 18.84 -11.37
C PHE A 105 -15.03 17.86 -11.05
N ILE A 106 -13.78 18.31 -11.08
CA ILE A 106 -12.63 17.46 -10.82
C ILE A 106 -12.11 17.76 -9.42
N LEU A 107 -12.08 16.72 -8.59
CA LEU A 107 -11.57 16.74 -7.23
C LEU A 107 -10.29 15.91 -7.14
N LYS A 108 -9.34 16.32 -6.31
CA LYS A 108 -8.09 15.58 -6.05
C LYS A 108 -7.92 15.35 -4.56
N LYS A 109 -7.28 14.26 -4.17
CA LYS A 109 -6.83 14.03 -2.81
C LYS A 109 -5.35 13.69 -2.88
N ILE A 110 -4.52 14.15 -1.96
CA ILE A 110 -3.06 13.95 -2.09
C ILE A 110 -2.69 12.46 -1.97
N GLU A 111 -3.46 11.71 -1.17
CA GLU A 111 -3.25 10.29 -0.92
C GLU A 111 -3.82 9.36 -2.01
N THR A 112 -4.85 9.80 -2.73
CA THR A 112 -5.59 8.98 -3.72
C THR A 112 -5.72 9.70 -5.05
N HIS A 113 -5.86 8.98 -6.17
CA HIS A 113 -5.99 9.59 -7.49
C HIS A 113 -7.14 10.61 -7.61
N THR A 114 -7.05 11.51 -8.59
CA THR A 114 -8.10 12.45 -8.99
C THR A 114 -9.40 11.78 -9.37
N ILE A 115 -10.52 12.37 -8.95
CA ILE A 115 -11.86 11.92 -9.29
C ILE A 115 -12.62 12.98 -10.08
N THR A 116 -13.51 12.51 -10.95
CA THR A 116 -14.38 13.37 -11.74
C THR A 116 -15.82 13.15 -11.30
N VAL A 117 -16.42 14.16 -10.70
CA VAL A 117 -17.84 14.17 -10.35
C VAL A 117 -18.59 14.88 -11.47
N PRO A 118 -19.46 14.19 -12.23
CA PRO A 118 -20.30 14.85 -13.20
C PRO A 118 -21.26 15.81 -12.47
N ILE A 119 -21.44 16.99 -13.03
CA ILE A 119 -22.44 17.97 -12.64
C ILE A 119 -23.50 17.95 -13.74
N PRO A 120 -24.57 17.16 -13.58
CA PRO A 120 -25.68 17.27 -14.50
C PRO A 120 -26.25 18.70 -14.41
N HIS A 121 -26.41 19.28 -15.59
CA HIS A 121 -26.88 20.64 -15.82
C HIS A 121 -28.28 20.87 -15.24
N PRO A 122 -28.55 22.07 -14.68
CA PRO A 122 -28.24 22.42 -13.30
C PRO A 122 -29.26 21.84 -12.28
N ARG A 123 -28.74 21.45 -11.09
CA ARG A 123 -29.48 20.99 -9.88
C ARG A 123 -30.06 19.58 -9.92
N GLN A 124 -29.72 18.78 -10.91
CA GLN A 124 -30.20 17.40 -10.94
C GLN A 124 -29.45 16.52 -9.95
N GLU A 125 -30.15 15.47 -9.56
CA GLU A 125 -29.61 14.39 -8.76
C GLU A 125 -28.62 13.58 -9.60
N LEU A 126 -27.56 13.12 -8.95
CA LEU A 126 -26.68 12.14 -9.56
C LEU A 126 -27.44 10.83 -9.72
N ASN A 127 -27.24 10.16 -10.86
CA ASN A 127 -27.67 8.79 -10.99
C ASN A 127 -27.00 7.96 -9.87
N PRO A 128 -27.76 7.19 -9.07
CA PRO A 128 -27.22 6.37 -7.98
C PRO A 128 -26.09 5.44 -8.43
N LEU A 129 -26.14 4.95 -9.67
CA LEU A 129 -25.09 4.11 -10.26
C LEU A 129 -23.81 4.91 -10.51
N THR A 130 -23.93 6.14 -11.00
CA THR A 130 -22.79 7.05 -11.17
C THR A 130 -22.14 7.35 -9.82
N LEU A 131 -22.95 7.65 -8.80
CA LEU A 131 -22.43 7.92 -7.46
C LEU A 131 -21.76 6.68 -6.84
N LYS A 132 -22.36 5.49 -7.02
CA LYS A 132 -21.75 4.21 -6.62
C LYS A 132 -20.39 4.00 -7.29
N ASN A 133 -20.28 4.26 -8.58
CA ASN A 133 -19.02 4.12 -9.31
C ASN A 133 -17.96 5.11 -8.81
N ILE A 134 -18.34 6.33 -8.44
CA ILE A 134 -17.44 7.31 -7.84
C ILE A 134 -16.96 6.84 -6.46
N LEU A 135 -17.84 6.30 -5.61
CA LEU A 135 -17.45 5.74 -4.30
C LEU A 135 -16.44 4.60 -4.46
N ILE A 136 -16.67 3.73 -5.44
CA ILE A 136 -15.74 2.63 -5.79
C ILE A 136 -14.39 3.19 -6.26
N GLN A 137 -14.39 4.16 -7.18
CA GLN A 137 -13.15 4.77 -7.69
C GLN A 137 -12.35 5.51 -6.61
N THR A 138 -13.04 6.10 -5.63
CA THR A 138 -12.43 6.81 -4.50
C THR A 138 -12.02 5.90 -3.35
N ASN A 139 -12.39 4.62 -3.39
CA ASN A 139 -12.30 3.71 -2.25
C ASN A 139 -12.95 4.30 -0.97
N THR A 140 -14.08 5.01 -1.13
CA THR A 140 -14.84 5.60 -0.02
C THR A 140 -15.93 4.63 0.42
N SER A 141 -16.08 4.39 1.72
CA SER A 141 -17.20 3.58 2.24
C SER A 141 -18.54 4.31 2.08
N LEU A 142 -19.65 3.55 2.03
CA LEU A 142 -20.97 4.15 1.95
C LEU A 142 -21.26 4.97 3.20
N GLU A 143 -20.94 4.43 4.37
CA GLU A 143 -21.15 5.03 5.68
C GLU A 143 -20.40 6.37 5.80
N ASP A 144 -19.09 6.39 5.52
CA ASP A 144 -18.29 7.63 5.59
C ASP A 144 -18.83 8.71 4.66
N PHE A 145 -19.33 8.32 3.49
CA PHE A 145 -19.93 9.25 2.55
C PHE A 145 -21.26 9.82 3.07
N LEU A 146 -22.14 8.95 3.60
CA LEU A 146 -23.44 9.37 4.13
C LEU A 146 -23.31 10.28 5.36
N ASP A 147 -22.34 10.00 6.24
CA ASP A 147 -22.03 10.83 7.41
C ASP A 147 -21.55 12.24 7.03
N ASN A 148 -21.08 12.41 5.79
CA ASN A 148 -20.55 13.66 5.26
C ASN A 148 -21.48 14.40 4.28
N LEU A 149 -22.69 13.88 3.98
CA LEU A 149 -23.70 14.58 3.16
C LEU A 149 -24.17 15.93 3.77
#